data_AF-V6CLN0-F1
#
_entry.id   AF-V6CLN0-F1
#
_cell.length_a   1.000
_cell.length_b   1.000
_cell.length_c   1.000
_cell.angle_alpha   90.00
_cell.angle_beta   90.00
_cell.angle_gamma   90.00
#
_symmetry.space_group_name_H-M   'P 1'
#
loop_
_entity.id
_entity.type
_entity.pdbx_description
1 polymer ?
#
loop_
_entity_poly.entity_id
_entity_poly.type
_entity_poly.pdbx_seq_one_letter_code
_entity_poly.pdbx_strand_id
1 'polypeptide(L)'
;MLNHIGENTSEEELTWGVDSCVKVPPGAETVAELVIIEDIVTRDFRIENRLSGKVLVTITNLKENNSLVTIIEGNICDIIRGMPDYTAKGFRFDGPAAIYETRGQCIFRFGIEQKVRINEFSLNSSRRY
;
A
#
# COMPACT_ATOMS: atom_id res chain seq x y z
N MET A 1 1.48 -11.45 -0.46
CA MET A 1 1.87 -11.36 0.96
C MET A 1 0.76 -10.57 1.67
N LEU A 2 -0.36 -11.23 2.06
CA LEU A 2 -1.58 -10.56 2.56
C LEU A 2 -1.77 -10.68 4.09
N ASN A 3 -0.86 -11.38 4.78
CA ASN A 3 -0.98 -11.73 6.20
C ASN A 3 0.03 -11.00 7.11
N HIS A 4 0.72 -9.98 6.62
CA HIS A 4 1.66 -9.20 7.42
C HIS A 4 0.95 -7.98 8.03
N ILE A 5 0.89 -7.91 9.36
CA ILE A 5 0.35 -6.75 10.10
C ILE A 5 1.49 -5.73 10.28
N GLY A 6 2.01 -5.23 9.16
CA GLY A 6 3.03 -4.21 9.17
C GLY A 6 2.95 -3.38 7.91
N GLU A 7 3.43 -2.15 8.02
CA GLU A 7 3.46 -1.21 6.90
C GLU A 7 4.31 -1.80 5.77
N ASN A 8 3.76 -1.72 4.56
CA ASN A 8 4.46 -2.13 3.36
C ASN A 8 4.45 -0.94 2.41
N THR A 9 5.64 -0.49 2.01
CA THR A 9 5.81 0.64 1.11
C THR A 9 6.36 0.14 -0.22
N SER A 10 5.85 0.70 -1.31
CA SER A 10 6.36 0.50 -2.66
C SER A 10 6.64 1.87 -3.26
N GLU A 11 7.81 2.02 -3.86
CA GLU A 11 8.25 3.27 -4.49
C GLU A 11 8.70 2.96 -5.92
N GLU A 12 8.34 3.85 -6.84
CA GLU A 12 8.75 3.79 -8.25
C GLU A 12 9.23 5.18 -8.68
N GLU A 13 10.32 5.21 -9.46
CA GLU A 13 10.85 6.44 -10.03
C GLU A 13 10.22 6.70 -11.41
N LEU A 14 9.79 7.95 -11.66
CA LEU A 14 9.29 8.38 -12.95
C LEU A 14 10.14 9.53 -13.51
N THR A 15 10.58 9.39 -14.75
CA THR A 15 11.28 10.46 -15.47
C THR A 15 10.29 11.34 -16.23
N TRP A 16 10.31 12.63 -15.93
CA TRP A 16 9.49 13.65 -16.59
C TRP A 16 10.34 14.50 -17.52
N GLY A 17 9.83 14.81 -18.71
CA GLY A 17 10.55 15.57 -19.73
C GLY A 17 9.60 16.36 -20.62
N VAL A 18 10.08 17.49 -21.12
CA VAL A 18 9.35 18.34 -22.07
C VAL A 18 10.31 18.90 -23.09
N ASP A 19 9.88 18.91 -24.35
CA ASP A 19 10.52 19.68 -25.41
C ASP A 19 9.61 20.85 -25.78
N SER A 20 10.13 22.08 -25.69
CA SER A 20 9.34 23.29 -25.88
C SER A 20 10.17 24.42 -26.50
N CYS A 21 9.62 25.05 -27.53
CA CYS A 21 10.21 26.23 -28.17
C CYS A 21 9.73 27.51 -27.48
N VAL A 22 10.61 28.16 -26.70
CA VAL A 22 10.33 29.44 -26.03
C VAL A 22 10.87 30.58 -26.89
N LYS A 23 10.03 31.56 -27.21
CA LYS A 23 10.48 32.80 -27.89
C LYS A 23 10.94 33.79 -26.83
N VAL A 24 12.16 34.29 -26.97
CA VAL A 24 12.73 35.31 -26.07
C VAL A 24 12.65 36.68 -26.76
N PRO A 25 11.90 37.65 -26.21
CA PRO A 25 11.86 39.00 -26.76
C PRO A 25 13.24 39.70 -26.67
N PRO A 26 13.57 40.62 -27.61
CA PRO A 26 14.78 41.42 -27.51
C PRO A 26 14.81 42.26 -26.22
N GLY A 27 15.95 42.29 -25.52
CA GLY A 27 16.10 43.06 -24.28
C GLY A 27 15.38 42.46 -23.07
N ALA A 28 15.00 41.18 -23.12
CA ALA A 28 14.36 40.45 -22.02
C ALA A 28 15.21 39.25 -21.56
N GLU A 29 15.04 38.87 -20.29
CA GLU A 29 15.46 37.61 -19.68
C GLU A 29 14.23 36.73 -19.53
N THR A 30 14.26 35.51 -20.10
CA THR A 30 13.16 34.54 -19.99
C THR A 30 13.61 33.31 -19.21
N VAL A 31 12.88 32.95 -18.15
CA VAL A 31 13.12 31.78 -17.30
C VAL A 31 12.04 30.74 -17.56
N ALA A 32 12.43 29.52 -17.96
CA ALA A 32 11.54 28.38 -18.13
C ALA A 32 11.72 27.38 -16.98
N GLU A 33 10.65 27.10 -16.25
CA GLU A 33 10.65 26.18 -15.11
C GLU A 33 9.79 24.95 -15.43
N LEU A 34 10.37 23.76 -15.29
CA LEU A 34 9.59 22.52 -15.29
C LEU A 34 8.98 22.34 -13.89
N VAL A 35 7.65 22.42 -13.82
CA VAL A 35 6.89 22.28 -12.59
C VAL A 35 6.10 20.97 -12.64
N ILE A 36 6.42 20.04 -11.73
CA ILE A 36 5.62 18.83 -11.49
C ILE A 36 4.70 19.11 -10.31
N ILE A 37 3.40 18.93 -10.52
CA ILE A 37 2.39 19.02 -9.47
C ILE A 37 2.17 17.61 -8.96
N GLU A 38 2.33 17.43 -7.65
CA GLU A 38 2.06 16.19 -6.96
C GLU A 38 0.76 16.29 -6.18
N ASP A 39 0.11 15.14 -5.97
CA ASP A 39 -1.02 15.01 -5.06
C ASP A 39 -0.73 13.94 -4.00
N ILE A 40 -1.41 14.07 -2.85
CA ILE A 40 -1.37 13.12 -1.76
C ILE A 40 -2.78 12.65 -1.46
N VAL A 41 -2.99 11.34 -1.58
CA VAL A 41 -4.29 10.72 -1.36
C VAL A 41 -4.20 9.71 -0.24
N THR A 42 -4.98 9.94 0.82
CA THR A 42 -5.19 8.98 1.90
C THR A 42 -6.55 8.30 1.75
N ARG A 43 -6.57 6.97 1.80
CA ARG A 43 -7.80 6.17 1.68
C ARG A 43 -7.80 5.01 2.66
N ASP A 44 -8.94 4.77 3.27
CA ASP A 44 -9.16 3.56 4.06
C ASP A 44 -9.54 2.41 3.13
N PHE A 45 -9.05 1.20 3.43
CA PHE A 45 -9.39 -0.01 2.71
C PHE A 45 -9.98 -1.06 3.64
N ARG A 46 -10.77 -1.96 3.05
CA ARG A 46 -11.31 -3.14 3.72
C ARG A 46 -11.14 -4.34 2.80
N ILE A 47 -10.56 -5.41 3.33
CA ILE A 47 -10.39 -6.68 2.64
C ILE A 47 -11.20 -7.71 3.39
N GLU A 48 -12.21 -8.27 2.74
CA GLU A 48 -12.92 -9.44 3.23
C GLU A 48 -12.11 -10.69 2.91
N ASN A 49 -11.82 -11.47 3.96
CA ASN A 49 -11.08 -12.72 3.85
C ASN A 49 -12.02 -13.89 4.12
N ARG A 50 -11.88 -14.95 3.31
CA ARG A 50 -12.59 -16.22 3.47
C ARG A 50 -11.60 -17.33 3.79
N LEU A 51 -11.77 -17.96 4.94
CA LEU A 51 -10.90 -19.02 5.45
C LEU A 51 -11.68 -20.33 5.59
N SER A 52 -11.15 -21.39 4.99
CA SER A 52 -11.65 -22.76 5.13
C SER A 52 -10.50 -23.74 4.93
N GLY A 53 -10.53 -24.86 5.65
CA GLY A 53 -9.47 -25.88 5.53
C GLY A 53 -9.35 -26.75 6.76
N LYS A 54 -8.28 -27.53 6.79
CA LYS A 54 -7.94 -28.45 7.87
C LYS A 54 -6.61 -28.03 8.50
N VAL A 55 -6.54 -28.15 9.82
CA VAL A 55 -5.31 -28.00 10.60
C VAL A 55 -4.85 -29.40 10.98
N LEU A 56 -3.58 -29.70 10.67
CA LEU A 56 -2.93 -30.93 11.08
C LEU A 56 -1.89 -30.60 12.15
N VAL A 57 -1.96 -31.29 13.28
CA VAL A 57 -1.02 -31.18 14.39
C VAL A 57 -0.30 -32.51 14.54
N THR A 58 1.01 -32.48 14.28
CA THR A 58 1.88 -33.64 14.46
C THR A 58 2.44 -33.64 15.88
N ILE A 59 2.22 -34.72 16.62
CA ILE A 59 2.75 -34.90 17.97
C ILE A 59 3.98 -35.80 17.89
N THR A 60 5.11 -35.31 18.40
CA THR A 60 6.39 -36.04 18.43
C THR A 60 6.92 -36.18 19.84
N ASN A 61 7.71 -37.23 20.08
CA ASN A 61 8.39 -37.45 21.34
C ASN A 61 9.82 -36.91 21.27
N LEU A 62 10.06 -35.76 21.92
CA LEU A 62 11.38 -35.11 21.96
C LEU A 62 12.46 -36.00 22.59
N LYS A 63 12.08 -36.88 23.53
CA LYS A 63 13.03 -37.76 24.24
C LYS A 63 13.44 -38.97 23.40
N GLU A 64 12.68 -39.29 22.37
CA GLU A 64 12.93 -40.42 21.47
C GLU A 64 13.25 -39.91 20.06
N ASN A 65 14.22 -39.00 19.97
CA ASN A 65 14.71 -38.47 18.69
C ASN A 65 13.58 -37.89 17.81
N ASN A 66 12.65 -37.16 18.41
CA ASN A 66 11.47 -36.59 17.74
C ASN A 66 10.61 -37.65 17.00
N SER A 67 10.55 -38.88 17.52
CA SER A 67 9.72 -39.95 16.93
C SER A 67 8.26 -39.50 16.84
N LEU A 68 7.59 -39.88 15.73
CA LEU A 68 6.18 -39.57 15.52
C LEU A 68 5.33 -40.38 16.51
N VAL A 69 4.52 -39.70 17.30
CA VAL A 69 3.55 -40.31 18.20
C VAL A 69 2.21 -40.46 17.49
N THR A 70 1.66 -39.36 16.97
CA THR A 70 0.37 -39.35 16.27
C THR A 70 0.17 -38.04 15.49
N ILE A 71 -0.89 -38.00 14.68
CA ILE A 71 -1.35 -36.82 13.96
C ILE A 71 -2.80 -36.56 14.32
N ILE A 72 -3.11 -35.33 14.73
CA ILE A 72 -4.47 -34.87 15.00
C ILE A 72 -4.89 -33.94 13.85
N GLU A 73 -6.09 -34.17 13.33
CA GLU A 73 -6.68 -33.34 12.28
C GLU A 73 -7.96 -32.66 12.79
N GLY A 74 -8.14 -31.39 12.45
CA GLY A 74 -9.37 -30.66 12.76
C GLY A 74 -9.73 -29.64 11.67
N ASN A 75 -11.02 -29.39 11.46
CA ASN A 75 -11.47 -28.33 10.57
C ASN A 75 -11.22 -26.97 11.23
N ILE A 76 -10.56 -26.04 10.52
CA ILE A 76 -10.24 -24.70 11.05
C ILE A 76 -11.48 -23.93 11.48
N CYS A 77 -12.59 -24.07 10.77
CA CYS A 77 -13.82 -23.36 11.08
C CYS A 77 -14.45 -23.87 12.38
N ASP A 78 -14.40 -25.18 12.62
CA ASP A 78 -14.92 -25.76 13.86
C ASP A 78 -14.02 -25.42 15.06
N ILE A 79 -12.70 -25.38 14.84
CA ILE A 79 -11.74 -24.88 15.84
C ILE A 79 -12.06 -23.43 16.22
N ILE A 80 -12.26 -22.53 15.24
CA ILE A 80 -12.59 -21.13 15.50
C ILE A 80 -13.93 -20.99 16.22
N ARG A 81 -14.96 -21.77 15.83
CA ARG A 81 -16.27 -21.77 16.52
C ARG A 81 -16.18 -22.24 17.96
N GLY A 82 -15.25 -23.15 18.26
CA GLY A 82 -14.98 -23.63 19.60
C GLY A 82 -14.26 -22.61 20.49
N MET A 83 -13.71 -21.52 19.93
CA MET A 83 -13.07 -20.47 20.71
C MET A 83 -14.11 -19.59 21.41
N PRO A 84 -13.89 -19.23 22.69
CA PRO A 84 -14.70 -18.21 23.33
C PRO A 84 -14.51 -16.87 22.60
N ASP A 85 -15.62 -16.13 22.45
CA ASP A 85 -15.66 -14.79 21.89
C ASP A 85 -15.11 -14.65 20.46
N TYR A 86 -15.23 -15.70 19.61
CA TYR A 86 -14.75 -15.66 18.23
C TYR A 86 -15.35 -14.48 17.42
N THR A 87 -16.59 -14.08 17.72
CA THR A 87 -17.25 -12.92 17.12
C THR A 87 -16.60 -11.61 17.52
N ALA A 88 -16.22 -11.45 18.79
CA ALA A 88 -15.49 -10.28 19.28
C ALA A 88 -14.08 -10.20 18.67
N LYS A 89 -13.51 -11.34 18.27
CA LYS A 89 -12.25 -11.44 17.52
C LYS A 89 -12.41 -11.15 16.02
N GLY A 90 -13.62 -10.81 15.56
CA GLY A 90 -13.89 -10.37 14.19
C GLY A 90 -14.24 -11.50 13.22
N PHE A 91 -14.42 -12.74 13.69
CA PHE A 91 -14.85 -13.84 12.84
C PHE A 91 -16.38 -13.92 12.77
N ARG A 92 -16.90 -14.03 11.56
CA ARG A 92 -18.26 -14.49 11.26
C ARG A 92 -18.20 -15.74 10.38
N PHE A 93 -19.33 -16.38 10.11
CA PHE A 93 -19.35 -17.58 9.28
C PHE A 93 -20.34 -17.42 8.13
N ASP A 94 -19.93 -17.86 6.95
CA ASP A 94 -20.77 -18.02 5.77
C ASP A 94 -20.65 -19.46 5.27
N GLY A 95 -21.65 -20.27 5.61
CA GLY A 95 -21.64 -21.72 5.38
C GLY A 95 -20.41 -22.40 6.02
N PRO A 96 -19.58 -23.12 5.23
CA PRO A 96 -18.42 -23.84 5.74
C PRO A 96 -17.16 -22.97 5.90
N ALA A 97 -17.24 -21.65 5.70
CA ALA A 97 -16.08 -20.77 5.76
C ALA A 97 -16.19 -19.73 6.89
N ALA A 98 -15.08 -19.46 7.56
CA ALA A 98 -14.92 -18.32 8.44
C ALA A 98 -14.63 -17.08 7.58
N ILE A 99 -15.33 -15.98 7.86
CA ILE A 99 -15.13 -14.69 7.23
C ILE A 99 -14.60 -13.72 8.26
N TYR A 100 -13.58 -12.94 7.91
CA TYR A 100 -13.05 -11.85 8.73
C TYR A 100 -12.60 -10.70 7.84
N GLU A 101 -12.55 -9.50 8.40
CA GLU A 101 -12.20 -8.30 7.64
C GLU A 101 -10.88 -7.73 8.13
N THR A 102 -9.95 -7.52 7.19
CA THR A 102 -8.74 -6.73 7.43
C THR A 102 -9.04 -5.29 7.04
N ARG A 103 -8.81 -4.37 7.96
CA ARG A 103 -8.93 -2.92 7.72
C ARG A 103 -7.56 -2.28 7.78
N GLY A 104 -7.37 -1.26 6.97
CA GLY A 104 -6.18 -0.44 7.03
C GLY A 104 -6.37 0.86 6.29
N GLN A 105 -5.29 1.62 6.21
CA GLN A 105 -5.21 2.87 5.48
C GLN A 105 -4.03 2.80 4.51
N CYS A 106 -4.23 3.31 3.30
CA CYS A 106 -3.18 3.52 2.33
C CYS A 106 -2.97 5.02 2.12
N ILE A 107 -1.71 5.40 1.92
CA ILE A 107 -1.30 6.77 1.60
C ILE A 107 -0.53 6.69 0.27
N PHE A 108 -0.96 7.47 -0.70
CA PHE A 108 -0.35 7.54 -2.02
C PHE A 108 0.17 8.95 -2.26
N ARG A 109 1.37 9.07 -2.82
CA ARG A 109 1.94 10.32 -3.32
C ARG A 109 2.39 10.12 -4.75
N PHE A 110 1.92 10.95 -5.67
CA PHE A 110 2.21 10.78 -7.10
C PHE A 110 2.13 12.11 -7.85
N GLY A 111 2.94 12.24 -8.91
CA GLY A 111 2.83 13.35 -9.85
C GLY A 111 1.54 13.24 -10.66
N ILE A 112 0.78 14.33 -10.76
CA ILE A 112 -0.50 14.39 -11.47
C ILE A 112 -0.44 15.25 -12.73
N GLU A 113 0.47 16.22 -12.78
CA GLU A 113 0.52 17.20 -13.87
C GLU A 113 1.94 17.75 -14.06
N GLN A 114 2.29 18.00 -15.32
CA GLN A 114 3.53 18.67 -15.72
C GLN A 114 3.20 20.00 -16.39
N LYS A 115 3.88 21.08 -15.98
CA LYS A 115 3.76 22.41 -16.58
C LYS A 115 5.12 23.01 -16.88
N VAL A 116 5.23 23.74 -17.98
CA VAL A 116 6.34 24.68 -18.21
C VAL A 116 5.86 26.06 -17.83
N ARG A 117 6.42 26.62 -16.76
CA ARG A 117 6.15 28.01 -16.37
C ARG A 117 7.21 28.90 -17.03
N ILE A 118 6.75 29.89 -17.79
CA ILE A 118 7.62 30.89 -18.42
C ILE A 118 7.45 32.20 -17.68
N ASN A 119 8.55 32.76 -17.17
CA ASN A 119 8.60 34.08 -16.56
C ASN A 119 9.54 34.99 -17.39
N GLU A 120 9.11 36.19 -17.72
CA GLU A 120 9.88 37.15 -18.52
C GLU A 120 10.17 38.43 -17.74
N PHE A 121 11.39 38.93 -17.85
CA PHE A 121 11.87 40.13 -17.16
C PHE A 121 12.54 41.08 -18.14
N SER A 122 12.23 42.38 -18.08
CA SER A 122 12.94 43.37 -18.89
C SER A 122 14.34 43.62 -18.34
N LEU A 123 15.35 43.61 -19.20
CA LEU A 123 16.74 43.95 -18.83
C LEU A 123 16.90 45.45 -18.53
N ASN A 124 15.96 46.29 -18.97
CA ASN A 124 15.99 47.74 -18.78
C ASN A 124 15.34 48.21 -17.46
N SER A 125 14.58 47.34 -16.79
CA SER A 125 14.10 47.64 -15.43
C SER A 125 15.20 47.28 -14.44
N SER A 126 15.90 48.30 -13.94
CA SER A 126 16.94 48.16 -12.93
C SER A 126 16.41 47.35 -11.73
N ARG A 127 16.95 46.15 -11.49
CA ARG A 127 16.70 45.39 -10.25
C ARG A 127 17.22 46.23 -9.08
N ARG A 128 16.34 46.90 -8.34
CA ARG A 128 16.68 47.42 -7.01
C ARG A 128 16.72 46.22 -6.07
N TYR A 129 17.93 45.86 -5.68
CA TYR A 129 18.22 44.99 -4.53
C TYR A 129 17.65 45.61 -3.25
#